data_AF-A0A961CKX2-F1
#
_entry.id   AF-A0A961CKX2-F1
#
_cell.length_a   1.000
_cell.length_b   1.000
_cell.length_c   1.000
_cell.angle_alpha   90.00
_cell.angle_beta   90.00
_cell.angle_gamma   90.00
#
_symmetry.space_group_name_H-M   'P 1'
#
loop_
_entity.id
_entity.type
_entity.pdbx_description
1 polymer ?
#
loop_
_entity_poly.entity_id
_entity_poly.type
_entity_poly.pdbx_seq_one_letter_code
_entity_poly.pdbx_strand_id
1 'polypeptide(L)'
;MVDALIEEFTDWLEGRGAPDPVTLAGHAAMFLDWRESAPLTNLNDDDLREFLLGWCPRKLSIPAEESQEVCEAMAEFVFFLGSTGRMKGGPERARNLARTAIGLIDPMTIRMADPANFGMAKSLFAGISGLEEMSQEELTAALQQRMDEHNALPLDQRRAATDQFFEPPMIETIELPFLYVPPPPADVEAAADRAVLPAKVQALRDYLGETGKVLTATGNLKLADGRALVELLDTGDEIDEKIGEKTFRTQSTAELRQLAYLVEIALESGAVRRVNKRLVPVKRWAKKSAVQQATELFQTVVELGVLSEMGAGMSFYDDLHNLLDEGVVHWLAALLAPEARVDFDDIVDLNRSVVEYQFSAAAVEYYLSGDSPARDVGRTMEI
;
A
#
# COMPACT_ATOMS: atom_id res chain seq x y z
N MET A 1 6.48 34.08 24.45
CA MET A 1 5.93 32.71 24.62
C MET A 1 6.95 31.69 24.13
N VAL A 2 7.55 31.91 22.95
CA VAL A 2 8.71 31.14 22.44
C VAL A 2 9.89 31.22 23.42
N ASP A 3 10.29 32.43 23.84
CA ASP A 3 11.45 32.60 24.75
C ASP A 3 11.34 31.81 26.06
N ALA A 4 10.18 31.85 26.70
CA ALA A 4 9.95 31.11 27.95
C ALA A 4 9.95 29.58 27.74
N LEU A 5 9.46 29.09 26.59
CA LEU A 5 9.48 27.66 26.28
C LEU A 5 10.91 27.17 26.00
N ILE A 6 11.73 28.01 25.35
CA ILE A 6 13.13 27.72 25.10
C ILE A 6 13.94 27.77 26.40
N GLU A 7 13.67 28.72 27.30
CA GLU A 7 14.29 28.75 28.63
C GLU A 7 13.97 27.47 29.42
N GLU A 8 12.70 27.04 29.45
CA GLU A 8 12.31 25.77 30.09
C GLU A 8 12.96 24.54 29.43
N PHE A 9 13.16 24.55 28.11
CA PHE A 9 13.83 23.46 27.41
C PHE A 9 15.33 23.42 27.72
N THR A 10 15.99 24.58 27.77
CA THR A 10 17.40 24.71 28.17
C THR A 10 17.61 24.18 29.59
N ASP A 11 16.80 24.62 30.55
CA ASP A 11 16.84 24.14 31.94
C ASP A 11 16.65 22.61 32.02
N TRP A 12 15.76 22.08 31.19
CA TRP A 12 15.49 20.65 31.12
C TRP A 12 16.68 19.85 30.54
N LEU A 13 17.37 20.39 29.52
CA LEU A 13 18.59 19.82 28.97
C LEU A 13 19.75 19.84 29.98
N GLU A 14 19.93 20.96 30.69
CA GLU A 14 20.92 21.10 31.76
C GLU A 14 20.69 20.09 32.89
N GLY A 15 19.44 19.93 33.32
CA GLY A 15 19.05 18.96 34.34
C GLY A 15 19.33 17.51 33.95
N ARG A 16 19.47 17.21 32.65
CA ARG A 16 19.82 15.87 32.13
C ARG A 16 21.30 15.72 31.77
N GLY A 17 22.10 16.78 31.94
CA GLY A 17 23.53 16.77 31.64
C GLY A 17 23.85 16.72 30.15
N ALA A 18 23.02 17.36 29.31
CA ALA A 18 23.32 17.49 27.89
C ALA A 18 24.65 18.28 27.69
N PRO A 19 25.51 17.88 26.74
CA PRO A 19 26.85 18.45 26.59
C PRO A 19 26.84 19.91 26.10
N ASP A 20 25.87 20.31 25.27
CA ASP A 20 25.67 21.70 24.83
C ASP A 20 24.18 22.08 24.81
N PRO A 21 23.60 22.44 25.97
CA PRO A 21 22.18 22.81 26.06
C PRO A 21 21.82 24.06 25.23
N VAL A 22 22.75 24.99 25.08
CA VAL A 22 22.51 26.29 24.43
C VAL A 22 22.38 26.11 22.93
N THR A 23 23.26 25.33 22.30
CA THR A 23 23.21 25.09 20.85
C THR A 23 21.98 24.27 20.47
N LEU A 24 21.66 23.21 21.23
CA LEU A 24 20.43 22.43 21.04
C LEU A 24 19.16 23.30 21.19
N ALA A 25 19.13 24.19 22.19
CA ALA A 25 18.04 25.13 22.38
C ALA A 25 17.93 26.15 21.22
N GLY A 26 19.06 26.57 20.66
CA GLY A 26 19.12 27.44 19.48
C GLY A 26 18.45 26.81 18.25
N HIS A 27 18.71 25.53 17.98
CA HIS A 27 18.03 24.80 16.91
C HIS A 27 16.52 24.64 17.17
N ALA A 28 16.12 24.40 18.41
CA ALA A 28 14.70 24.36 18.78
C ALA A 28 14.00 25.72 18.62
N ALA A 29 14.69 26.83 18.95
CA ALA A 29 14.17 28.18 18.73
C ALA A 29 13.94 28.45 17.24
N MET A 30 14.91 28.07 16.40
CA MET A 30 14.79 28.17 14.94
C MET A 30 13.60 27.35 14.39
N PHE A 31 13.36 26.15 14.94
CA PHE A 31 12.18 25.35 14.59
C PHE A 31 10.87 26.04 14.96
N LEU A 32 10.81 26.67 16.14
CA LEU A 32 9.63 27.43 16.58
C LEU A 32 9.39 28.67 15.70
N ASP A 33 10.45 29.37 15.31
CA ASP A 33 10.36 30.52 14.41
C ASP A 33 9.83 30.09 13.04
N TRP A 34 10.31 28.98 12.48
CA TRP A 34 9.79 28.40 11.23
C TRP A 34 8.31 28.03 11.34
N ARG A 35 7.91 27.46 12.48
CA ARG A 35 6.54 26.98 12.72
C ARG A 35 5.57 28.10 13.12
N GLU A 36 6.07 29.32 13.31
CA GLU A 36 5.33 30.51 13.70
C GLU A 36 4.37 30.23 14.89
N SER A 37 3.07 30.49 14.70
CA SER A 37 2.02 30.31 15.72
C SER A 37 1.31 28.95 15.63
N ALA A 38 1.80 27.99 14.84
CA ALA A 38 1.11 26.71 14.66
C ALA A 38 1.11 25.89 15.98
N PRO A 39 0.00 25.24 16.36
CA PRO A 39 -0.11 24.54 17.64
C PRO A 39 0.88 23.38 17.79
N LEU A 40 1.70 23.38 18.83
CA LEU A 40 2.64 22.28 19.15
C LEU A 40 1.91 20.97 19.53
N THR A 41 0.65 21.09 19.94
CA THR A 41 -0.18 19.95 20.38
C THR A 41 -0.39 18.89 19.29
N ASN A 42 -0.30 19.28 18.01
CA ASN A 42 -0.54 18.41 16.85
C ASN A 42 0.73 18.09 16.04
N LEU A 43 1.91 18.36 16.60
CA LEU A 43 3.19 18.08 15.93
C LEU A 43 3.25 16.61 15.43
N ASN A 44 3.66 16.42 14.18
CA ASN A 44 3.68 15.13 13.50
C ASN A 44 4.97 14.91 12.67
N ASP A 45 5.07 13.75 12.02
CA ASP A 45 6.26 13.38 11.24
C ASP A 45 6.47 14.29 10.02
N ASP A 46 5.39 14.75 9.38
CA ASP A 46 5.46 15.60 8.19
C ASP A 46 6.02 16.98 8.55
N ASP A 47 5.64 17.52 9.72
CA ASP A 47 6.21 18.77 10.24
C ASP A 47 7.74 18.64 10.40
N LEU A 48 8.23 17.51 10.93
CA LEU A 48 9.67 17.26 11.10
C LEU A 48 10.38 17.11 9.75
N ARG A 49 9.77 16.39 8.80
CA ARG A 49 10.33 16.21 7.45
C ARG A 49 10.36 17.52 6.68
N GLU A 50 9.31 18.32 6.76
CA GLU A 50 9.24 19.62 6.09
C GLU A 50 10.32 20.57 6.62
N PHE A 51 10.50 20.63 7.95
CA PHE A 51 11.55 21.43 8.54
C PHE A 51 12.95 20.92 8.16
N LEU A 52 13.26 19.66 8.46
CA LEU A 52 14.62 19.10 8.33
C LEU A 52 15.05 18.86 6.88
N LEU A 53 14.14 18.46 6.00
CA LEU A 53 14.47 18.13 4.60
C LEU A 53 14.03 19.20 3.60
N GLY A 54 13.09 20.06 3.97
CA GLY A 54 12.60 21.14 3.12
C GLY A 54 13.24 22.49 3.46
N TRP A 55 13.04 22.96 4.69
CA TRP A 55 13.46 24.29 5.11
C TRP A 55 14.97 24.39 5.39
N CYS A 56 15.53 23.46 6.16
CA CYS A 56 16.95 23.50 6.54
C CYS A 56 17.90 23.52 5.33
N PRO A 57 17.80 22.62 4.32
CA PRO A 57 18.66 22.67 3.14
C PRO A 57 18.65 24.02 2.41
N ARG A 58 17.48 24.67 2.39
CA ARG A 58 17.25 25.95 1.71
C ARG A 58 17.77 27.16 2.49
N LYS A 59 17.67 27.14 3.82
CA LYS A 59 17.80 28.35 4.66
C LYS A 59 18.87 28.27 5.73
N LEU A 60 19.17 27.07 6.23
CA LEU A 60 20.15 26.87 7.28
C LEU A 60 21.57 26.89 6.70
N SER A 61 22.42 27.72 7.30
CA SER A 61 23.80 27.95 6.86
C SER A 61 24.80 27.30 7.82
N ILE A 62 24.77 25.96 7.88
CA ILE A 62 25.75 25.14 8.58
C ILE A 62 26.33 24.09 7.61
N PRO A 63 27.53 23.54 7.86
CA PRO A 63 28.07 22.40 7.13
C PRO A 63 27.11 21.19 7.13
N ALA A 64 27.16 20.38 6.08
CA ALA A 64 26.28 19.21 5.97
C ALA A 64 26.57 18.17 7.06
N GLU A 65 27.82 18.10 7.51
CA GLU A 65 28.31 17.22 8.58
C GLU A 65 27.67 17.54 9.94
N GLU A 66 27.18 18.76 10.13
CA GLU A 66 26.50 19.20 11.36
C GLU A 66 24.99 18.88 11.36
N SER A 67 24.48 18.20 10.33
CA SER A 67 23.06 17.78 10.26
C SER A 67 22.66 16.89 11.44
N GLN A 68 23.60 16.11 11.99
CA GLN A 68 23.36 15.27 13.16
C GLN A 68 22.89 16.10 14.36
N GLU A 69 23.55 17.22 14.64
CA GLU A 69 23.25 18.06 15.80
C GLU A 69 21.84 18.67 15.71
N VAL A 70 21.42 19.10 14.52
CA VAL A 70 20.07 19.63 14.30
C VAL A 70 19.01 18.56 14.52
N CYS A 71 19.23 17.34 14.00
CA CYS A 71 18.33 16.20 14.20
C CYS A 71 18.24 15.78 15.67
N GLU A 72 19.37 15.77 16.39
CA GLU A 72 19.42 15.48 17.82
C GLU A 72 18.67 16.55 18.64
N ALA A 73 18.85 17.83 18.30
CA ALA A 73 18.10 18.92 18.91
C ALA A 73 16.58 18.76 18.72
N MET A 74 16.13 18.38 17.52
CA MET A 74 14.71 18.10 17.27
C MET A 74 14.21 16.90 18.07
N ALA A 75 15.02 15.85 18.18
CA ALA A 75 14.66 14.67 18.96
C ALA A 75 14.47 15.00 20.45
N GLU A 76 15.41 15.73 21.04
CA GLU A 76 15.33 16.16 22.44
C GLU A 76 14.17 17.14 22.67
N PHE A 77 13.95 18.08 21.75
CA PHE A 77 12.86 19.05 21.86
C PHE A 77 11.49 18.37 21.82
N VAL A 78 11.27 17.44 20.89
CA VAL A 78 10.01 16.68 20.82
C VAL A 78 9.82 15.81 22.06
N PHE A 79 10.89 15.19 22.55
CA PHE A 79 10.84 14.40 23.77
C PHE A 79 10.48 15.25 24.99
N PHE A 80 11.03 16.47 25.10
CA PHE A 80 10.67 17.46 26.13
C PHE A 80 9.18 17.84 26.06
N LEU A 81 8.67 18.15 24.87
CA LEU A 81 7.26 18.49 24.68
C LEU A 81 6.32 17.34 25.09
N GLY A 82 6.68 16.09 24.77
CA GLY A 82 5.93 14.92 25.21
C GLY A 82 5.98 14.68 26.72
N SER A 83 7.17 14.79 27.30
CA SER A 83 7.41 14.56 28.74
C SER A 83 6.73 15.60 29.63
N THR A 84 6.53 16.81 29.10
CA THR A 84 5.83 17.91 29.80
C THR A 84 4.34 18.00 29.47
N GLY A 85 3.79 17.07 28.70
CA GLY A 85 2.35 17.02 28.38
C GLY A 85 1.88 18.07 27.38
N ARG A 86 2.79 18.67 26.61
CA ARG A 86 2.50 19.72 25.63
C ARG A 86 2.07 19.17 24.25
N MET A 87 2.14 17.86 24.07
CA MET A 87 1.75 17.15 22.85
C MET A 87 0.62 16.15 23.08
N LYS A 88 -0.32 16.05 22.12
CA LYS A 88 -1.35 15.00 22.14
C LYS A 88 -0.75 13.65 21.81
N GLY A 89 -1.04 12.63 22.62
CA GLY A 89 -0.47 11.28 22.49
C GLY A 89 0.66 10.99 23.47
N GLY A 90 1.07 11.98 24.26
CA GLY A 90 1.95 11.80 25.42
C GLY A 90 3.38 11.34 25.07
N PRO A 91 4.11 10.79 26.05
CA PRO A 91 5.53 10.47 25.92
C PRO A 91 5.85 9.42 24.85
N GLU A 92 4.98 8.44 24.63
CA GLU A 92 5.22 7.39 23.63
C GLU A 92 5.22 7.95 22.20
N ARG A 93 4.25 8.82 21.88
CA ARG A 93 4.25 9.51 20.58
C ARG A 93 5.50 10.38 20.41
N ALA A 94 5.90 11.10 21.45
CA ALA A 94 7.10 11.92 21.41
C ALA A 94 8.37 11.10 21.18
N ARG A 95 8.49 9.90 21.77
CA ARG A 95 9.60 8.97 21.47
C ARG A 95 9.61 8.53 20.02
N ASN A 96 8.45 8.23 19.43
CA ASN A 96 8.37 7.85 18.01
C ASN A 96 8.83 9.00 17.11
N LEU A 97 8.37 10.22 17.36
CA LEU A 97 8.80 11.41 16.62
C LEU A 97 10.28 11.73 16.81
N ALA A 98 10.82 11.56 18.02
CA ALA A 98 12.25 11.70 18.27
C ALA A 98 13.07 10.68 17.47
N ARG A 99 12.60 9.42 17.39
CA ARG A 99 13.22 8.41 16.52
C ARG A 99 13.13 8.77 15.05
N THR A 100 12.02 9.38 14.61
CA THR A 100 11.89 9.91 13.24
C THR A 100 12.96 10.98 12.99
N ALA A 101 13.12 11.98 13.87
CA ALA A 101 14.14 13.03 13.72
C ALA A 101 15.57 12.46 13.61
N ILE A 102 15.93 11.50 14.46
CA ILE A 102 17.22 10.80 14.39
C ILE A 102 17.36 9.98 13.10
N GLY A 103 16.29 9.33 12.65
CA GLY A 103 16.28 8.58 11.38
C GLY A 103 16.44 9.45 10.13
N LEU A 104 16.35 10.78 10.27
CA LEU A 104 16.49 11.74 9.18
C LEU A 104 17.91 12.33 9.04
N ILE A 105 18.88 11.93 9.87
CA ILE A 105 20.27 12.45 9.82
C ILE A 105 20.90 12.26 8.44
N ASP A 106 20.91 11.03 7.92
CA ASP A 106 21.50 10.74 6.60
C ASP A 106 20.74 11.46 5.47
N PRO A 107 19.39 11.38 5.40
CA PRO A 107 18.62 12.17 4.44
C PRO A 107 18.91 13.69 4.50
N MET A 108 18.99 14.27 5.70
CA MET A 108 19.27 15.68 5.87
C MET A 108 20.68 16.03 5.40
N THR A 109 21.68 15.23 5.76
CA THR A 109 23.07 15.40 5.32
C THR A 109 23.17 15.43 3.80
N ILE A 110 22.52 14.46 3.13
CA ILE A 110 22.51 14.38 1.66
C ILE A 110 21.88 15.64 1.06
N ARG A 111 20.73 16.10 1.58
CA ARG A 111 20.07 17.30 1.05
C ARG A 111 20.82 18.59 1.36
N MET A 112 21.45 18.69 2.52
CA MET A 112 22.28 19.83 2.95
C MET A 112 23.59 19.94 2.15
N ALA A 113 24.10 18.83 1.63
CA ALA A 113 25.30 18.80 0.79
C ALA A 113 25.05 19.17 -0.68
N ASP A 114 23.81 19.06 -1.14
CA ASP A 114 23.43 19.29 -2.54
C ASP A 114 23.06 20.76 -2.80
N PRO A 115 23.87 21.51 -3.59
CA PRO A 115 23.59 22.92 -3.90
C PRO A 115 22.27 23.16 -4.62
N ALA A 116 21.68 22.16 -5.29
CA ALA A 116 20.37 22.29 -5.92
C ALA A 116 19.24 22.51 -4.90
N ASN A 117 19.47 22.19 -3.62
CA ASN A 117 18.51 22.41 -2.55
C ASN A 117 18.65 23.77 -1.85
N PHE A 118 19.65 24.58 -2.22
CA PHE A 118 19.92 25.83 -1.53
C PHE A 118 18.93 26.91 -1.96
N GLY A 119 18.47 27.71 -1.01
CA GLY A 119 17.72 28.92 -1.33
C GLY A 119 18.62 29.98 -1.98
N MET A 120 18.00 30.98 -2.60
CA MET A 120 18.70 32.07 -3.31
C MET A 120 19.83 32.70 -2.49
N ALA A 121 19.56 33.09 -1.25
CA ALA A 121 20.57 33.72 -0.38
C ALA A 121 21.75 32.77 -0.10
N LYS A 122 21.48 31.52 0.28
CA LYS A 122 22.53 30.51 0.53
C LYS A 122 23.34 30.21 -0.73
N SER A 123 22.70 30.16 -1.91
CA SER A 123 23.37 29.91 -3.19
C SER A 123 24.31 31.05 -3.61
N LEU A 124 23.94 32.30 -3.32
CA LEU A 124 24.77 33.48 -3.63
C LEU A 124 26.01 33.57 -2.73
N PHE A 125 25.95 33.03 -1.51
CA PHE A 125 27.01 33.13 -0.51
C PHE A 125 27.74 31.79 -0.25
N ALA A 126 27.32 30.71 -0.90
CA ALA A 126 28.00 29.42 -0.86
C ALA A 126 29.45 29.58 -1.36
N GLY A 127 30.41 29.21 -0.51
CA GLY A 127 31.84 29.30 -0.78
C GLY A 127 32.58 30.47 -0.11
N ILE A 128 31.89 31.37 0.59
CA ILE A 128 32.56 32.34 1.49
C ILE A 128 32.85 31.63 2.81
N SER A 129 34.10 31.20 3.00
CA SER A 129 34.56 30.56 4.24
C SER A 129 34.89 31.59 5.32
N GLY A 130 34.62 31.27 6.59
CA GLY A 130 35.05 32.09 7.73
C GLY A 130 34.18 33.33 8.01
N LEU A 131 32.92 33.33 7.56
CA LEU A 131 31.97 34.45 7.76
C LEU A 131 31.90 34.98 9.20
N GLU A 132 32.08 34.11 10.20
CA GLU A 132 32.01 34.45 11.63
C GLU A 132 33.28 35.12 12.16
N GLU A 133 34.42 34.95 11.48
CA GLU A 133 35.73 35.49 11.89
C GLU A 133 36.11 36.76 11.11
N MET A 134 35.37 37.10 10.06
CA MET A 134 35.62 38.26 9.20
C MET A 134 35.17 39.56 9.86
N SER A 135 35.99 40.60 9.74
CA SER A 135 35.54 41.96 10.03
C SER A 135 34.46 42.40 9.04
N GLN A 136 33.67 43.42 9.43
CA GLN A 136 32.60 43.95 8.58
C GLN A 136 33.11 44.43 7.20
N GLU A 137 34.34 44.96 7.14
CA GLU A 137 34.98 45.39 5.89
C GLU A 137 35.37 44.19 5.00
N GLU A 138 35.93 43.12 5.59
CA GLU A 138 36.28 41.90 4.88
C GLU A 138 35.04 41.16 4.36
N LEU A 139 33.98 41.10 5.15
CA LEU A 139 32.69 40.54 4.74
C LEU A 139 32.11 41.34 3.56
N THR A 140 32.13 42.66 3.63
CA THR A 140 31.63 43.53 2.55
C THR A 140 32.43 43.32 1.26
N ALA A 141 33.76 43.20 1.36
CA ALA A 141 34.62 42.95 0.22
C ALA A 141 34.37 41.56 -0.40
N ALA A 142 34.19 40.52 0.43
CA ALA A 142 33.89 39.16 -0.03
C ALA A 142 32.52 39.07 -0.73
N LEU A 143 31.51 39.74 -0.18
CA LEU A 143 30.18 39.85 -0.79
C LEU A 143 30.25 40.57 -2.14
N GLN A 144 30.96 41.69 -2.20
CA GLN A 144 31.13 42.46 -3.43
C GLN A 144 31.86 41.66 -4.51
N GLN A 145 32.94 40.97 -4.13
CA GLN A 145 33.68 40.11 -5.06
C GLN A 145 32.76 39.01 -5.63
N ARG A 146 31.96 38.36 -4.78
CA ARG A 146 31.05 37.29 -5.22
C ARG A 146 29.95 37.81 -6.13
N MET A 147 29.43 39.01 -5.85
CA MET A 147 28.48 39.71 -6.72
C MET A 147 29.12 40.05 -8.07
N ASP A 148 30.37 40.51 -8.10
CA ASP A 148 31.09 40.85 -9.33
C ASP A 148 31.39 39.60 -10.18
N GLU A 149 31.81 38.50 -9.55
CA GLU A 149 31.99 37.19 -10.20
C GLU A 149 30.68 36.70 -10.83
N HIS A 150 29.57 36.78 -10.10
CA HIS A 150 28.25 36.41 -10.61
C HIS A 150 27.82 37.33 -11.78
N ASN A 151 28.04 38.65 -11.66
CA ASN A 151 27.70 39.61 -12.70
C ASN A 151 28.56 39.48 -13.97
N ALA A 152 29.78 38.96 -13.84
CA ALA A 152 30.68 38.67 -14.96
C ALA A 152 30.27 37.44 -15.77
N LEU A 153 29.37 36.58 -15.25
CA LEU A 153 28.86 35.42 -15.98
C LEU A 153 28.00 35.85 -17.19
N PRO A 154 28.02 35.07 -18.29
CA PRO A 154 27.09 35.26 -19.41
C PRO A 154 25.62 35.31 -18.95
N LEU A 155 24.77 36.09 -19.64
CA LEU A 155 23.36 36.27 -19.27
C LEU A 155 22.63 34.94 -19.06
N ASP A 156 22.85 33.95 -19.93
CA ASP A 156 22.19 32.65 -19.84
C ASP A 156 22.63 31.83 -18.62
N GLN A 157 23.89 32.00 -18.18
CA GLN A 157 24.39 31.34 -16.97
C GLN A 157 23.91 32.04 -15.69
N ARG A 158 23.80 33.38 -15.72
CA ARG A 158 23.17 34.15 -14.63
C ARG A 158 21.70 33.75 -14.48
N ARG A 159 20.98 33.70 -15.61
CA ARG A 159 19.60 33.22 -15.69
C ARG A 159 19.45 31.81 -15.15
N ALA A 160 20.27 30.85 -15.60
CA ALA A 160 20.19 29.48 -15.06
C ALA A 160 20.42 29.43 -13.54
N ALA A 161 21.29 30.27 -12.99
CA ALA A 161 21.56 30.33 -11.56
C ALA A 161 20.46 31.01 -10.73
N THR A 162 19.74 31.99 -11.30
CA THR A 162 18.73 32.79 -10.57
C THR A 162 17.28 32.45 -10.92
N ASP A 163 17.00 32.06 -12.16
CA ASP A 163 15.64 31.86 -12.68
C ASP A 163 14.97 30.64 -12.04
N GLN A 164 15.73 29.63 -11.59
CA GLN A 164 15.23 28.53 -10.76
C GLN A 164 14.49 28.99 -9.48
N PHE A 165 14.71 30.22 -9.02
CA PHE A 165 14.04 30.81 -7.85
C PHE A 165 12.81 31.66 -8.19
N PHE A 166 12.61 32.00 -9.48
CA PHE A 166 11.51 32.85 -9.97
C PHE A 166 10.57 32.10 -10.91
N GLU A 167 11.06 31.03 -11.53
CA GLU A 167 10.21 30.04 -12.16
C GLU A 167 9.36 29.41 -11.06
N PRO A 168 8.02 29.35 -11.22
CA PRO A 168 7.23 28.50 -10.36
C PRO A 168 7.91 27.13 -10.36
N PRO A 169 8.03 26.45 -9.20
CA PRO A 169 8.71 25.16 -9.14
C PRO A 169 8.23 24.39 -10.35
N MET A 170 9.16 23.82 -11.15
CA MET A 170 8.75 22.73 -12.04
C MET A 170 7.93 21.86 -11.13
N ILE A 171 6.62 21.86 -11.36
CA ILE A 171 5.73 20.94 -10.70
C ILE A 171 6.32 19.66 -11.25
N GLU A 172 7.18 18.98 -10.47
CA GLU A 172 7.42 17.55 -10.61
C GLU A 172 6.05 17.07 -10.95
N THR A 173 5.85 16.59 -12.19
CA THR A 173 4.54 16.19 -12.68
C THR A 173 3.97 15.35 -11.57
N ILE A 174 3.06 15.92 -10.79
CA ILE A 174 2.49 15.23 -9.66
C ILE A 174 1.75 14.14 -10.39
N GLU A 175 2.23 12.90 -10.29
CA GLU A 175 1.44 11.77 -10.71
C GLU A 175 0.18 11.89 -9.88
N LEU A 176 -0.86 12.45 -10.50
CA LEU A 176 -2.15 12.54 -9.89
C LEU A 176 -2.51 11.10 -9.53
N PRO A 177 -3.00 10.85 -8.30
CA PRO A 177 -3.42 9.52 -7.91
C PRO A 177 -4.33 9.00 -9.01
N PHE A 178 -4.07 7.75 -9.44
CA PHE A 178 -4.73 7.07 -10.54
C PHE A 178 -6.17 7.56 -10.74
N LEU A 179 -6.39 8.36 -11.79
CA LEU A 179 -7.74 8.78 -12.15
C LEU A 179 -8.41 7.57 -12.77
N TYR A 180 -9.16 6.81 -11.97
CA TYR A 180 -10.02 5.75 -12.47
C TYR A 180 -11.07 6.39 -13.39
N VAL A 181 -10.84 6.28 -14.69
CA VAL A 181 -11.86 6.55 -15.70
C VAL A 181 -12.63 5.24 -15.87
N PRO A 182 -13.88 5.15 -15.38
CA PRO A 182 -14.65 3.93 -15.54
C PRO A 182 -14.81 3.62 -17.04
N PRO A 183 -14.69 2.34 -17.43
CA PRO A 183 -14.93 1.94 -18.80
C PRO A 183 -16.35 2.34 -19.24
N PRO A 184 -16.56 2.61 -20.55
CA PRO A 184 -17.88 2.87 -21.09
C PRO A 184 -18.88 1.79 -20.68
N PRO A 185 -20.16 2.14 -20.35
CA PRO A 185 -21.14 1.16 -19.92
C PRO A 185 -21.33 -0.02 -20.91
N ALA A 186 -21.23 0.24 -22.21
CA ALA A 186 -21.32 -0.80 -23.24
C ALA A 186 -20.17 -1.82 -23.17
N ASP A 187 -18.96 -1.38 -22.80
CA ASP A 187 -17.81 -2.27 -22.66
C ASP A 187 -17.95 -3.15 -21.40
N VAL A 188 -18.53 -2.59 -20.33
CA VAL A 188 -18.87 -3.34 -19.10
C VAL A 188 -19.95 -4.39 -19.38
N GLU A 189 -20.99 -4.03 -20.12
CA GLU A 189 -22.04 -4.97 -20.54
C GLU A 189 -21.45 -6.09 -21.41
N ALA A 190 -20.63 -5.75 -22.41
CA ALA A 190 -19.97 -6.74 -23.26
C ALA A 190 -18.96 -7.63 -22.50
N ALA A 191 -18.34 -7.13 -21.42
CA ALA A 191 -17.51 -7.94 -20.53
C ALA A 191 -18.36 -8.89 -19.68
N ALA A 192 -19.45 -8.40 -19.09
CA ALA A 192 -20.37 -9.21 -18.31
C ALA A 192 -21.01 -10.34 -19.14
N ASP A 193 -21.34 -10.08 -20.41
CA ASP A 193 -21.92 -11.07 -21.33
C ASP A 193 -20.92 -12.16 -21.74
N ARG A 194 -19.61 -11.86 -21.71
CA ARG A 194 -18.52 -12.82 -22.01
C ARG A 194 -18.01 -13.57 -20.79
N ALA A 195 -18.39 -13.16 -19.58
CA ALA A 195 -17.91 -13.75 -18.35
C ALA A 195 -18.41 -15.19 -18.17
N VAL A 196 -17.53 -16.09 -17.74
CA VAL A 196 -17.79 -17.52 -17.64
C VAL A 196 -18.66 -17.85 -16.42
N LEU A 197 -18.32 -17.32 -15.24
CA LEU A 197 -19.09 -17.57 -14.00
C LEU A 197 -20.60 -17.27 -14.12
N PRO A 198 -21.07 -16.10 -14.61
CA PRO A 198 -22.50 -15.85 -14.81
C PRO A 198 -23.16 -16.89 -15.72
N ALA A 199 -22.48 -17.32 -16.78
CA ALA A 199 -22.99 -18.35 -17.69
C ALA A 199 -23.09 -19.72 -16.99
N LYS A 200 -22.08 -20.11 -16.20
CA LYS A 200 -22.10 -21.35 -15.38
C LYS A 200 -23.24 -21.32 -14.35
N VAL A 201 -23.44 -20.20 -13.66
CA VAL A 201 -24.53 -20.04 -12.69
C VAL A 201 -25.90 -20.08 -13.38
N GLN A 202 -26.02 -19.50 -14.57
CA GLN A 202 -27.25 -19.59 -15.36
C GLN A 202 -27.52 -21.04 -15.79
N ALA A 203 -26.52 -21.77 -16.28
CA ALA A 203 -26.64 -23.19 -16.63
C ALA A 203 -27.03 -24.06 -15.42
N LEU A 204 -26.47 -23.79 -14.23
CA LEU A 204 -26.88 -24.44 -12.98
C LEU A 204 -28.37 -24.19 -12.71
N ARG A 205 -28.83 -22.93 -12.80
CA ARG A 205 -30.23 -22.57 -12.56
C ARG A 205 -31.17 -23.28 -13.55
N ASP A 206 -30.77 -23.39 -14.81
CA ASP A 206 -31.53 -24.09 -15.84
C ASP A 206 -31.59 -25.59 -15.58
N TYR A 207 -30.49 -26.22 -15.16
CA TYR A 207 -30.45 -27.62 -14.75
C TYR A 207 -31.36 -27.93 -13.56
N LEU A 208 -31.40 -27.01 -12.57
CA LEU A 208 -32.26 -27.14 -11.41
C LEU A 208 -33.74 -27.08 -11.79
N GLY A 209 -34.09 -26.27 -12.79
CA GLY A 209 -35.46 -26.03 -13.23
C GLY A 209 -36.31 -25.34 -12.16
N GLU A 210 -37.57 -25.03 -12.49
CA GLU A 210 -38.46 -24.26 -11.61
C GLU A 210 -38.72 -24.90 -10.24
N THR A 211 -38.71 -26.24 -10.19
CA THR A 211 -38.96 -27.00 -8.96
C THR A 211 -37.69 -27.33 -8.18
N GLY A 212 -36.51 -27.05 -8.76
CA GLY A 212 -35.22 -27.38 -8.19
C GLY A 212 -34.91 -28.87 -8.10
N LYS A 213 -33.77 -29.21 -7.48
CA LYS A 213 -33.31 -30.59 -7.25
C LYS A 213 -33.33 -30.95 -5.77
N VAL A 214 -33.56 -32.22 -5.46
CA VAL A 214 -33.63 -32.72 -4.08
C VAL A 214 -32.23 -32.85 -3.50
N LEU A 215 -32.06 -32.34 -2.28
CA LEU A 215 -30.85 -32.48 -1.49
C LEU A 215 -30.88 -33.75 -0.63
N THR A 216 -29.70 -34.29 -0.32
CA THR A 216 -29.51 -35.37 0.64
C THR A 216 -29.83 -34.90 2.06
N ALA A 217 -29.83 -35.83 3.03
CA ALA A 217 -30.01 -35.48 4.44
C ALA A 217 -28.93 -34.52 4.97
N THR A 218 -27.72 -34.59 4.41
CA THR A 218 -26.59 -33.70 4.75
C THR A 218 -26.62 -32.37 3.99
N GLY A 219 -27.64 -32.13 3.15
CA GLY A 219 -27.80 -30.87 2.42
C GLY A 219 -27.06 -30.79 1.08
N ASN A 220 -26.47 -31.90 0.61
CA ASN A 220 -25.72 -31.95 -0.65
C ASN A 220 -26.62 -32.33 -1.82
N LEU A 221 -26.20 -32.00 -3.05
CA LEU A 221 -26.85 -32.56 -4.25
C LEU A 221 -26.65 -34.09 -4.27
N LYS A 222 -27.57 -34.79 -4.93
CA LYS A 222 -27.39 -36.24 -5.15
C LYS A 222 -26.20 -36.46 -6.07
N LEU A 223 -25.46 -37.55 -5.85
CA LEU A 223 -24.26 -37.85 -6.66
C LEU A 223 -24.55 -37.92 -8.17
N ALA A 224 -25.72 -38.40 -8.57
CA ALA A 224 -26.13 -38.39 -9.98
C ALA A 224 -26.28 -36.97 -10.55
N ASP A 225 -26.88 -36.05 -9.79
CA ASP A 225 -26.97 -34.64 -10.19
C ASP A 225 -25.58 -33.98 -10.15
N GLY A 226 -24.75 -34.31 -9.16
CA GLY A 226 -23.38 -33.81 -9.08
C GLY A 226 -22.53 -34.19 -10.28
N ARG A 227 -22.55 -35.47 -10.70
CA ARG A 227 -21.83 -35.94 -11.89
C ARG A 227 -22.29 -35.24 -13.17
N ALA A 228 -23.60 -35.05 -13.33
CA ALA A 228 -24.15 -34.32 -14.47
C ALA A 228 -23.73 -32.85 -14.48
N LEU A 229 -23.65 -32.21 -13.31
CA LEU A 229 -23.25 -30.82 -13.18
C LEU A 229 -21.76 -30.59 -13.37
N VAL A 230 -20.88 -31.53 -12.97
CA VAL A 230 -19.44 -31.43 -13.26
C VAL A 230 -19.21 -31.35 -14.77
N GLU A 231 -19.88 -32.21 -15.55
CA GLU A 231 -19.79 -32.21 -17.01
C GLU A 231 -20.46 -30.97 -17.62
N LEU A 232 -21.66 -30.61 -17.17
CA LEU A 232 -22.42 -29.48 -17.73
C LEU A 232 -21.74 -28.13 -17.47
N LEU A 233 -21.21 -27.93 -16.27
CA LEU A 233 -20.64 -26.67 -15.83
C LEU A 233 -19.13 -26.60 -16.05
N ASP A 234 -18.53 -27.69 -16.56
CA ASP A 234 -17.09 -27.83 -16.78
C ASP A 234 -16.29 -27.37 -15.55
N THR A 235 -16.56 -28.00 -14.40
CA THR A 235 -15.93 -27.63 -13.12
C THR A 235 -14.55 -28.24 -12.96
N GLY A 236 -14.16 -29.18 -13.82
CA GLY A 236 -12.87 -29.87 -13.75
C GLY A 236 -12.70 -30.81 -12.56
N ASP A 237 -13.77 -31.11 -11.80
CA ASP A 237 -13.69 -32.08 -10.70
C ASP A 237 -13.41 -33.48 -11.23
N GLU A 238 -12.39 -34.15 -10.68
CA GLU A 238 -12.10 -35.54 -11.01
C GLU A 238 -13.08 -36.48 -10.33
N ILE A 239 -13.82 -37.21 -11.16
CA ILE A 239 -14.78 -38.22 -10.69
C ILE A 239 -14.14 -39.60 -10.81
N ASP A 240 -14.20 -40.36 -9.71
CA ASP A 240 -13.63 -41.70 -9.61
C ASP A 240 -12.12 -41.73 -9.97
N GLU A 241 -11.33 -40.89 -9.29
CA GLU A 241 -9.89 -40.68 -9.54
C GLU A 241 -9.10 -42.01 -9.59
N LYS A 242 -8.18 -42.10 -10.55
CA LYS A 242 -7.29 -43.27 -10.70
C LYS A 242 -5.88 -42.93 -10.23
N ILE A 243 -5.51 -43.44 -9.07
CA ILE A 243 -4.14 -43.32 -8.55
C ILE A 243 -3.44 -44.66 -8.73
N GLY A 244 -2.57 -44.73 -9.74
CA GLY A 244 -1.95 -45.98 -10.19
C GLY A 244 -3.00 -46.98 -10.68
N GLU A 245 -3.00 -48.19 -10.13
CA GLU A 245 -3.95 -49.27 -10.48
C GLU A 245 -5.28 -49.20 -9.71
N LYS A 246 -5.47 -48.23 -8.80
CA LYS A 246 -6.65 -48.15 -7.94
C LYS A 246 -7.58 -47.00 -8.35
N THR A 247 -8.86 -47.30 -8.47
CA THR A 247 -9.93 -46.30 -8.66
C THR A 247 -10.55 -45.95 -7.32
N PHE A 248 -10.44 -44.69 -6.93
CA PHE A 248 -11.03 -44.11 -5.73
C PHE A 248 -12.41 -43.58 -6.08
N ARG A 249 -13.46 -44.34 -5.76
CA ARG A 249 -14.83 -43.96 -6.10
C ARG A 249 -15.31 -42.75 -5.31
N THR A 250 -15.83 -41.75 -6.01
CA THR A 250 -16.44 -40.57 -5.40
C THR A 250 -17.72 -40.97 -4.66
N GLN A 251 -17.79 -40.74 -3.34
CA GLN A 251 -18.93 -41.17 -2.52
C GLN A 251 -19.98 -40.06 -2.32
N SER A 252 -19.56 -38.80 -2.43
CA SER A 252 -20.39 -37.63 -2.12
C SER A 252 -20.07 -36.48 -3.07
N THR A 253 -21.06 -35.63 -3.36
CA THR A 253 -20.78 -34.38 -4.09
C THR A 253 -19.97 -33.38 -3.25
N ALA A 254 -19.82 -33.60 -1.95
CA ALA A 254 -18.90 -32.82 -1.11
C ALA A 254 -17.42 -33.08 -1.45
N GLU A 255 -17.11 -34.18 -2.14
CA GLU A 255 -15.75 -34.45 -2.65
C GLU A 255 -15.48 -33.70 -3.97
N LEU A 256 -16.53 -33.18 -4.63
CA LEU A 256 -16.44 -32.39 -5.86
C LEU A 256 -16.31 -30.92 -5.47
N ARG A 257 -15.10 -30.52 -5.07
CA ARG A 257 -14.84 -29.21 -4.44
C ARG A 257 -15.18 -28.03 -5.35
N GLN A 258 -14.89 -28.14 -6.65
CA GLN A 258 -15.14 -27.03 -7.58
C GLN A 258 -16.64 -26.85 -7.82
N LEU A 259 -17.37 -27.96 -7.98
CA LEU A 259 -18.83 -27.92 -8.01
C LEU A 259 -19.43 -27.41 -6.69
N ALA A 260 -18.90 -27.84 -5.54
CA ALA A 260 -19.37 -27.38 -4.23
C ALA A 260 -19.18 -25.87 -4.08
N TYR A 261 -18.01 -25.35 -4.43
CA TYR A 261 -17.69 -23.94 -4.43
C TYR A 261 -18.62 -23.12 -5.34
N LEU A 262 -18.84 -23.57 -6.58
CA LEU A 262 -19.76 -22.90 -7.51
C LEU A 262 -21.21 -22.88 -6.99
N VAL A 263 -21.66 -23.96 -6.34
CA VAL A 263 -22.99 -24.01 -5.71
C VAL A 263 -23.07 -23.06 -4.52
N GLU A 264 -22.00 -22.92 -3.74
CA GLU A 264 -21.94 -21.99 -2.61
C GLU A 264 -21.94 -20.53 -3.07
N ILE A 265 -21.17 -20.17 -4.10
CA ILE A 265 -21.25 -18.85 -4.76
C ILE A 265 -22.69 -18.55 -5.19
N ALA A 266 -23.36 -19.52 -5.83
CA ALA A 266 -24.74 -19.34 -6.28
C ALA A 266 -25.74 -19.19 -5.12
N LEU A 267 -25.46 -19.81 -3.96
CA LEU A 267 -26.27 -19.68 -2.75
C LEU A 267 -26.10 -18.30 -2.11
N GLU A 268 -24.85 -17.90 -1.88
CA GLU A 268 -24.51 -16.66 -1.16
C GLU A 268 -24.82 -15.41 -1.99
N SER A 269 -24.63 -15.46 -3.32
CA SER A 269 -25.11 -14.41 -4.23
C SER A 269 -26.66 -14.34 -4.30
N GLY A 270 -27.35 -15.38 -3.84
CA GLY A 270 -28.81 -15.47 -3.90
C GLY A 270 -29.35 -15.81 -5.30
N ALA A 271 -28.52 -16.40 -6.17
CA ALA A 271 -28.93 -16.95 -7.46
C ALA A 271 -29.81 -18.21 -7.29
N VAL A 272 -29.50 -19.02 -6.26
CA VAL A 272 -30.26 -20.18 -5.81
C VAL A 272 -30.48 -20.11 -4.30
N ARG A 273 -31.34 -20.97 -3.76
CA ARG A 273 -31.58 -21.07 -2.31
C ARG A 273 -32.01 -22.47 -1.91
N ARG A 274 -31.81 -22.83 -0.64
CA ARG A 274 -32.30 -24.08 -0.05
C ARG A 274 -33.72 -23.89 0.48
N VAL A 275 -34.68 -24.65 -0.04
CA VAL A 275 -36.10 -24.65 0.41
C VAL A 275 -36.61 -26.09 0.46
N ASN A 276 -37.20 -26.52 1.58
CA ASN A 276 -37.80 -27.85 1.73
C ASN A 276 -36.90 -29.01 1.27
N LYS A 277 -35.62 -29.00 1.67
CA LYS A 277 -34.59 -29.96 1.23
C LYS A 277 -34.39 -30.01 -0.29
N ARG A 278 -34.57 -28.88 -0.98
CA ARG A 278 -34.28 -28.72 -2.40
C ARG A 278 -33.43 -27.49 -2.64
N LEU A 279 -32.56 -27.56 -3.63
CA LEU A 279 -31.87 -26.41 -4.18
C LEU A 279 -32.73 -25.85 -5.32
N VAL A 280 -33.22 -24.62 -5.17
CA VAL A 280 -34.16 -24.00 -6.11
C VAL A 280 -33.63 -22.67 -6.64
N PRO A 281 -33.86 -22.33 -7.94
CA PRO A 281 -33.51 -21.02 -8.46
C PRO A 281 -34.32 -19.88 -7.81
N VAL A 282 -33.69 -18.73 -7.60
CA VAL A 282 -34.37 -17.53 -7.10
C VAL A 282 -34.93 -16.74 -8.27
N LYS A 283 -36.25 -16.48 -8.27
CA LYS A 283 -36.93 -15.74 -9.34
C LYS A 283 -36.46 -14.28 -9.46
N ARG A 284 -36.07 -13.66 -8.35
CA ARG A 284 -35.57 -12.27 -8.32
C ARG A 284 -34.22 -12.15 -9.03
N TRP A 285 -33.38 -13.18 -8.99
CA TRP A 285 -32.08 -13.20 -9.68
C TRP A 285 -32.23 -12.99 -11.19
N ALA A 286 -33.17 -13.70 -11.82
CA ALA A 286 -33.43 -13.57 -13.26
C ALA A 286 -33.88 -12.17 -13.71
N LYS A 287 -34.26 -11.28 -12.78
CA LYS A 287 -34.65 -9.90 -13.10
C LYS A 287 -33.47 -8.92 -13.08
N LYS A 288 -32.30 -9.36 -12.63
CA LYS A 288 -31.09 -8.55 -12.58
C LYS A 288 -30.47 -8.49 -13.97
N SER A 289 -29.91 -7.34 -14.33
CA SER A 289 -29.10 -7.19 -15.55
C SER A 289 -27.86 -8.09 -15.51
N ALA A 290 -27.27 -8.39 -16.67
CA ALA A 290 -26.03 -9.17 -16.76
C ALA A 290 -24.92 -8.57 -15.90
N VAL A 291 -24.74 -7.25 -15.95
CA VAL A 291 -23.76 -6.51 -15.13
C VAL A 291 -24.02 -6.69 -13.64
N GLN A 292 -25.29 -6.60 -13.20
CA GLN A 292 -25.63 -6.82 -11.77
C GLN A 292 -25.35 -8.26 -11.33
N GLN A 293 -25.70 -9.25 -12.16
CA GLN A 293 -25.42 -10.66 -11.86
C GLN A 293 -23.91 -10.90 -11.75
N ALA A 294 -23.13 -10.41 -12.71
CA ALA A 294 -21.67 -10.52 -12.71
C ALA A 294 -21.04 -9.80 -11.50
N THR A 295 -21.50 -8.59 -11.18
CA THR A 295 -20.99 -7.81 -10.04
C THR A 295 -21.22 -8.53 -8.72
N GLU A 296 -22.44 -9.03 -8.49
CA GLU A 296 -22.77 -9.72 -7.25
C GLU A 296 -22.04 -11.05 -7.11
N LEU A 297 -21.90 -11.81 -8.21
CA LEU A 297 -21.12 -13.05 -8.22
C LEU A 297 -19.65 -12.77 -7.90
N PHE A 298 -19.05 -11.75 -8.51
CA PHE A 298 -17.66 -11.37 -8.24
C PHE A 298 -17.48 -10.90 -6.80
N GLN A 299 -18.41 -10.11 -6.25
CA GLN A 299 -18.38 -9.72 -4.83
C GLN A 299 -18.44 -10.95 -3.92
N THR A 300 -19.34 -11.91 -4.20
CA THR A 300 -19.42 -13.16 -3.44
C THR A 300 -18.13 -13.97 -3.52
N VAL A 301 -17.47 -14.04 -4.68
CA VAL A 301 -16.18 -14.73 -4.83
C VAL A 301 -15.10 -14.09 -3.95
N VAL A 302 -15.01 -12.75 -3.96
CA VAL A 302 -14.06 -12.01 -3.12
C VAL A 302 -14.36 -12.19 -1.63
N GLU A 303 -15.64 -12.19 -1.24
CA GLU A 303 -16.05 -12.34 0.16
C GLU A 303 -15.86 -13.77 0.69
N LEU A 304 -16.15 -14.79 -0.13
CA LEU A 304 -15.95 -16.18 0.23
C LEU A 304 -14.48 -16.57 0.23
N GLY A 305 -13.65 -15.94 -0.58
CA GLY A 305 -12.32 -16.42 -0.91
C GLY A 305 -12.39 -17.54 -1.95
N VAL A 306 -11.40 -17.60 -2.83
CA VAL A 306 -11.38 -18.50 -3.97
C VAL A 306 -10.85 -19.90 -3.62
N LEU A 307 -10.10 -20.00 -2.53
CA LEU A 307 -9.53 -21.24 -2.03
C LEU A 307 -10.27 -21.79 -0.78
N SER A 308 -11.37 -21.15 -0.38
CA SER A 308 -12.13 -21.44 0.85
C SER A 308 -12.63 -22.89 0.98
N GLU A 309 -13.02 -23.55 -0.11
CA GLU A 309 -13.47 -24.96 -0.11
C GLU A 309 -12.32 -25.99 -0.14
N MET A 310 -11.06 -25.55 -0.15
CA MET A 310 -9.89 -26.45 -0.24
C MET A 310 -9.27 -26.81 1.13
N GLY A 311 -9.67 -26.14 2.21
CA GLY A 311 -9.01 -26.18 3.53
C GLY A 311 -9.60 -27.12 4.60
N ALA A 312 -10.62 -27.94 4.33
CA ALA A 312 -11.16 -28.82 5.35
C ALA A 312 -10.24 -30.03 5.65
N GLY A 313 -9.10 -29.83 6.32
CA GLY A 313 -8.32 -30.93 6.87
C GLY A 313 -6.92 -30.66 7.43
N MET A 314 -6.24 -29.57 7.09
CA MET A 314 -4.88 -29.28 7.58
C MET A 314 -4.64 -27.80 7.84
N SER A 315 -4.60 -27.43 9.13
CA SER A 315 -4.45 -26.06 9.65
C SER A 315 -3.32 -25.20 9.04
N PHE A 316 -2.28 -25.81 8.44
CA PHE A 316 -1.19 -25.07 7.80
C PHE A 316 -1.58 -24.50 6.43
N TYR A 317 -2.42 -25.21 5.67
CA TYR A 317 -2.89 -24.72 4.36
C TYR A 317 -3.95 -23.62 4.51
N ASP A 318 -4.61 -23.54 5.67
CA ASP A 318 -5.62 -22.54 5.92
C ASP A 318 -5.01 -21.12 5.97
N ASP A 319 -3.89 -20.93 6.67
CA ASP A 319 -3.19 -19.64 6.72
C ASP A 319 -2.65 -19.22 5.33
N LEU A 320 -2.15 -20.20 4.56
CA LEU A 320 -1.71 -20.00 3.18
C LEU A 320 -2.89 -19.59 2.28
N HIS A 321 -3.98 -20.36 2.28
CA HIS A 321 -5.16 -20.06 1.46
C HIS A 321 -5.78 -18.71 1.82
N ASN A 322 -5.84 -18.36 3.11
CA ASN A 322 -6.32 -17.04 3.56
C ASN A 322 -5.45 -15.91 2.99
N LEU A 323 -4.12 -16.03 3.04
CA LEU A 323 -3.22 -15.03 2.45
C LEU A 323 -3.47 -14.86 0.94
N LEU A 324 -3.67 -15.98 0.24
CA LEU A 324 -3.91 -15.96 -1.19
C LEU A 324 -5.27 -15.34 -1.53
N ASP A 325 -6.32 -15.67 -0.76
CA ASP A 325 -7.66 -15.11 -0.92
C ASP A 325 -7.69 -13.60 -0.66
N GLU A 326 -7.00 -13.12 0.38
CA GLU A 326 -6.83 -11.69 0.65
C GLU A 326 -6.00 -11.00 -0.45
N GLY A 327 -5.07 -11.73 -1.09
CA GLY A 327 -4.21 -11.23 -2.16
C GLY A 327 -4.90 -11.00 -3.50
N VAL A 328 -6.03 -11.68 -3.79
CA VAL A 328 -6.69 -11.65 -5.11
C VAL A 328 -7.01 -10.22 -5.57
N VAL A 329 -7.55 -9.38 -4.67
CA VAL A 329 -7.89 -7.99 -5.01
C VAL A 329 -6.64 -7.20 -5.40
N HIS A 330 -5.50 -7.47 -4.76
CA HIS A 330 -4.23 -6.81 -5.06
C HIS A 330 -3.64 -7.28 -6.39
N TRP A 331 -3.77 -8.55 -6.74
CA TRP A 331 -3.32 -9.07 -8.04
C TRP A 331 -4.17 -8.51 -9.19
N LEU A 332 -5.48 -8.41 -8.98
CA LEU A 332 -6.40 -7.85 -9.98
C LEU A 332 -6.30 -6.33 -10.09
N ALA A 333 -5.79 -5.63 -9.08
CA ALA A 333 -5.64 -4.16 -9.11
C ALA A 333 -4.78 -3.68 -10.28
N ALA A 334 -3.76 -4.45 -10.69
CA ALA A 334 -2.93 -4.13 -11.84
C ALA A 334 -3.72 -4.08 -13.15
N LEU A 335 -4.83 -4.83 -13.25
CA LEU A 335 -5.71 -4.85 -14.42
C LEU A 335 -6.66 -3.65 -14.49
N LEU A 336 -6.69 -2.78 -13.47
CA LEU A 336 -7.49 -1.56 -13.50
C LEU A 336 -6.90 -0.51 -14.45
N ALA A 337 -5.61 -0.58 -14.76
CA ALA A 337 -4.98 0.34 -15.68
C ALA A 337 -5.50 0.15 -17.13
N PRO A 338 -5.71 1.24 -17.90
CA PRO A 338 -6.17 1.14 -19.28
C PRO A 338 -5.26 0.25 -20.11
N GLU A 339 -5.85 -0.66 -20.89
CA GLU A 339 -5.14 -1.63 -21.75
C GLU A 339 -4.23 -2.62 -21.00
N ALA A 340 -4.29 -2.65 -19.66
CA ALA A 340 -3.50 -3.58 -18.88
C ALA A 340 -3.84 -5.01 -19.26
N ARG A 341 -2.79 -5.77 -19.55
CA ARG A 341 -2.83 -7.21 -19.75
C ARG A 341 -1.74 -7.77 -18.87
N VAL A 342 -2.09 -8.82 -18.14
CA VAL A 342 -1.14 -9.57 -17.32
C VAL A 342 -1.11 -10.98 -17.89
N ASP A 343 0.09 -11.51 -18.08
CA ASP A 343 0.24 -12.92 -18.40
C ASP A 343 -0.19 -13.72 -17.16
N PHE A 344 -0.89 -14.82 -17.38
CA PHE A 344 -1.33 -15.67 -16.28
C PHE A 344 -0.13 -16.20 -15.49
N ASP A 345 0.97 -16.52 -16.17
CA ASP A 345 2.20 -16.99 -15.54
C ASP A 345 2.81 -15.92 -14.60
N ASP A 346 2.66 -14.63 -14.91
CA ASP A 346 3.11 -13.54 -14.03
C ASP A 346 2.31 -13.50 -12.71
N ILE A 347 1.02 -13.84 -12.74
CA ILE A 347 0.19 -13.94 -11.52
C ILE A 347 0.64 -15.13 -10.68
N VAL A 348 0.97 -16.25 -11.32
CA VAL A 348 1.47 -17.46 -10.67
C VAL A 348 2.83 -17.20 -10.01
N ASP A 349 3.73 -16.48 -10.68
CA ASP A 349 5.05 -16.13 -10.15
C ASP A 349 4.97 -15.09 -9.01
N LEU A 350 4.04 -14.14 -9.11
CA LEU A 350 3.74 -13.22 -8.01
C LEU A 350 3.22 -13.98 -6.79
N ASN A 351 2.29 -14.92 -7.00
CA ASN A 351 1.76 -15.79 -5.95
C ASN A 351 2.89 -16.57 -5.27
N ARG A 352 3.74 -17.23 -6.05
CA ARG A 352 4.91 -17.96 -5.56
C ARG A 352 5.81 -17.08 -4.69
N SER A 353 6.12 -15.88 -5.17
CA SER A 353 6.99 -14.92 -4.47
C SER A 353 6.40 -14.47 -3.13
N VAL A 354 5.09 -14.20 -3.07
CA VAL A 354 4.39 -13.82 -1.84
C VAL A 354 4.41 -14.96 -0.82
N VAL A 355 4.20 -16.19 -1.27
CA VAL A 355 4.23 -17.38 -0.42
C VAL A 355 5.63 -17.65 0.13
N GLU A 356 6.66 -17.55 -0.72
CA GLU A 356 8.07 -17.69 -0.30
C GLU A 356 8.49 -16.62 0.72
N TYR A 357 8.00 -15.39 0.56
CA TYR A 357 8.29 -14.29 1.48
C TYR A 357 7.61 -14.47 2.84
N GLN A 358 6.36 -14.91 2.86
CA GLN A 358 5.55 -14.95 4.07
C GLN A 358 5.74 -16.23 4.89
N PHE A 359 6.12 -17.35 4.27
CA PHE A 359 6.19 -18.66 4.91
C PHE A 359 7.58 -19.31 4.77
N SER A 360 8.21 -19.66 5.90
CA SER A 360 9.60 -20.12 5.93
C SER A 360 9.78 -21.63 6.25
N ALA A 361 8.95 -22.53 5.71
CA ALA A 361 8.93 -23.94 6.13
C ALA A 361 8.95 -24.98 4.99
N ALA A 362 9.45 -26.19 5.27
CA ALA A 362 9.46 -27.34 4.36
C ALA A 362 8.07 -27.78 3.85
N ALA A 363 7.00 -27.36 4.52
CA ALA A 363 5.62 -27.59 4.06
C ALA A 363 5.26 -26.71 2.84
N VAL A 364 5.94 -25.56 2.67
CA VAL A 364 5.80 -24.67 1.51
C VAL A 364 6.47 -25.28 0.28
N GLU A 365 7.59 -26.00 0.45
CA GLU A 365 8.28 -26.66 -0.66
C GLU A 365 7.36 -27.62 -1.42
N TYR A 366 6.45 -28.31 -0.71
CA TYR A 366 5.46 -29.18 -1.37
C TYR A 366 4.44 -28.39 -2.18
N TYR A 367 3.88 -27.31 -1.62
CA TYR A 367 2.96 -26.42 -2.34
C TYR A 367 3.62 -25.77 -3.55
N LEU A 368 4.87 -25.29 -3.40
CA LEU A 368 5.62 -24.68 -4.49
C LEU A 368 6.16 -25.70 -5.50
N SER A 369 6.20 -26.98 -5.15
CA SER A 369 6.63 -28.05 -6.06
C SER A 369 5.52 -28.42 -7.05
N GLY A 370 5.89 -28.52 -8.32
CA GLY A 370 4.97 -28.88 -9.41
C GLY A 370 3.96 -27.78 -9.75
N ASP A 371 2.81 -28.19 -10.29
CA ASP A 371 1.81 -27.28 -10.85
C ASP A 371 0.80 -26.74 -9.84
N SER A 372 1.01 -26.94 -8.53
CA SER A 372 0.01 -26.54 -7.52
C SER A 372 -0.27 -25.04 -7.50
N PRO A 373 0.73 -24.13 -7.60
CA PRO A 373 0.46 -22.69 -7.67
C PRO A 373 -0.32 -22.31 -8.92
N ALA A 374 0.06 -22.85 -10.08
CA ALA A 374 -0.63 -22.61 -11.35
C ALA A 374 -2.07 -23.15 -11.32
N ARG A 375 -2.26 -24.34 -10.74
CA ARG A 375 -3.56 -24.97 -10.58
C ARG A 375 -4.48 -24.14 -9.70
N ASP A 376 -3.99 -23.69 -8.55
CA ASP A 376 -4.82 -22.97 -7.57
C ASP A 376 -5.09 -21.53 -8.01
N VAL A 377 -4.12 -20.83 -8.60
CA VAL A 377 -4.33 -19.50 -9.21
C VAL A 377 -5.21 -19.59 -10.48
N GLY A 378 -5.09 -20.66 -11.27
CA GLY A 378 -5.88 -20.88 -12.49
C GLY A 378 -7.35 -21.03 -12.16
N ARG A 379 -7.63 -21.79 -11.10
CA ARG A 379 -8.98 -21.91 -10.53
C ARG A 379 -9.52 -20.57 -10.04
N THR A 380 -8.66 -19.66 -9.59
CA THR A 380 -9.05 -18.30 -9.18
C THR A 380 -9.41 -17.39 -10.34
N MET A 381 -8.72 -17.52 -11.47
CA MET A 381 -8.83 -16.59 -12.59
C MET A 381 -9.76 -17.08 -13.73
N GLU A 382 -10.05 -18.39 -13.82
CA GLU A 382 -10.89 -19.00 -14.86
C GLU A 382 -12.37 -19.17 -14.48
N ILE A 383 -12.71 -18.95 -13.21
CA ILE A 383 -14.11 -18.84 -12.75
C ILE A 383 -14.61 -17.45 -13.13
#